data_AF-A0A7R9FJV3-F1
#
_entry.id   AF-A0A7R9FJV3-F1
#
_cell.length_a   1.000
_cell.length_b   1.000
_cell.length_c   1.000
_cell.angle_alpha   90.00
_cell.angle_beta   90.00
_cell.angle_gamma   90.00
#
_symmetry.space_group_name_H-M   'P 1'
#
loop_
_entity.id
_entity.type
_entity.pdbx_description
1 polymer ?
#
loop_
_entity_poly.entity_id
_entity_poly.type
_entity_poly.pdbx_seq_one_letter_code
_entity_poly.pdbx_strand_id
1 'polypeptide(L)'
;MAARSRSALVAASDRRFQRFGNFLWSGKGSTGDEREMAKKIASTVVRGDYEVLYEGQEKSNFWEAIGGKEEYTTNKEQTEHRDVIPPRLFHSSYTTDAFRVEEIVNFSQSDLVQEDIMLLDARHVIYIWSGKASSKIERDATTFIPIQYLRTDPAERDEDIPVFFVKQGFEPNTFTGFFKNWNSTLWNECKSYDELRRELEGKNPVLELNTVLVDGERRFDDFVKYPVEMLREEADTLPDDIDKTRREGTYRRLGPSPPSLAVALDGIKILIKKLRTLECLLNQLESGVIPSEN
;
A
#
# COMPACT_ATOMS: atom_id res chain seq x y z
N MET A 1 -18.73 26.24 -15.99
CA MET A 1 -18.50 24.97 -16.72
C MET A 1 -17.19 25.15 -17.44
N ALA A 2 -16.10 24.51 -16.99
CA ALA A 2 -14.76 24.75 -17.55
C ALA A 2 -14.51 23.81 -18.74
N ALA A 3 -14.29 24.36 -19.94
CA ALA A 3 -13.83 23.60 -21.09
C ALA A 3 -12.39 23.13 -20.86
N ARG A 4 -12.02 21.94 -21.33
CA ARG A 4 -10.66 21.40 -21.25
C ARG A 4 -10.25 20.86 -22.61
N SER A 5 -9.12 21.31 -23.18
CA SER A 5 -8.62 20.95 -24.53
C SER A 5 -8.49 19.44 -24.81
N ARG A 6 -8.49 18.60 -23.76
CA ARG A 6 -8.38 17.14 -23.86
C ARG A 6 -9.70 16.39 -23.88
N SER A 7 -10.83 17.05 -23.68
CA SER A 7 -12.12 16.35 -23.57
C SER A 7 -13.05 16.77 -24.70
N ALA A 8 -13.82 15.83 -25.20
CA ALA A 8 -15.00 16.15 -25.98
C ALA A 8 -16.14 16.51 -25.00
N LEU A 9 -16.57 17.77 -24.99
CA LEU A 9 -17.61 18.27 -24.10
C LEU A 9 -18.94 18.32 -24.84
N VAL A 10 -19.99 17.78 -24.23
CA VAL A 10 -21.37 17.91 -24.71
C VAL A 10 -22.05 19.05 -23.94
N ALA A 11 -22.31 20.17 -24.61
CA ALA A 11 -23.14 21.24 -24.04
C ALA A 11 -24.56 21.09 -24.60
N ALA A 12 -25.42 20.39 -23.85
CA ALA A 12 -26.85 20.29 -24.14
C ALA A 12 -27.60 21.39 -23.38
N SER A 13 -28.43 22.17 -24.07
CA SER A 13 -29.08 23.34 -23.48
C SER A 13 -30.05 22.94 -22.36
N ASP A 14 -29.87 23.47 -21.14
CA ASP A 14 -30.88 23.41 -20.08
C ASP A 14 -32.14 24.18 -20.56
N ARG A 15 -33.34 23.85 -20.05
CA ARG A 15 -34.61 24.51 -20.42
C ARG A 15 -34.57 26.04 -20.22
N ARG A 16 -33.60 26.55 -19.46
CA ARG A 16 -33.30 27.98 -19.27
C ARG A 16 -32.48 28.61 -20.41
N PHE A 17 -31.79 27.81 -21.23
CA PHE A 17 -30.91 28.22 -22.34
C PHE A 17 -31.55 28.03 -23.72
N GLN A 18 -32.89 27.97 -23.84
CA GLN A 18 -33.63 27.87 -25.12
C GLN A 18 -33.29 28.98 -26.16
N ARG A 19 -32.49 29.97 -25.79
CA ARG A 19 -32.02 31.04 -26.68
C ARG A 19 -30.75 30.68 -27.47
N PHE A 20 -29.96 29.70 -27.02
CA PHE A 20 -28.70 29.31 -27.65
C PHE A 20 -28.75 27.82 -28.02
N GLY A 21 -28.32 27.47 -29.24
CA GLY A 21 -28.40 26.11 -29.79
C GLY A 21 -27.58 25.06 -29.01
N ASN A 22 -27.67 23.80 -29.42
CA ASN A 22 -26.89 22.71 -28.83
C ASN A 22 -25.51 22.62 -29.48
N PHE A 23 -24.47 22.42 -28.68
CA PHE A 23 -23.08 22.39 -29.18
C PHE A 23 -22.33 21.14 -28.70
N LEU A 24 -21.62 20.50 -29.62
CA LEU A 24 -20.65 19.46 -29.33
C LEU A 24 -19.25 20.05 -29.54
N TRP A 25 -18.52 20.31 -28.47
CA TRP A 25 -17.18 20.89 -28.57
C TRP A 25 -16.10 19.80 -28.51
N SER A 26 -15.19 19.81 -29.48
CA SER A 26 -14.10 18.85 -29.63
C SER A 26 -12.76 19.54 -29.45
N GLY A 27 -12.11 19.25 -28.32
CA GLY A 27 -10.76 19.69 -28.02
C GLY A 27 -9.71 19.22 -29.04
N LYS A 28 -8.69 20.04 -29.28
CA LYS A 28 -7.53 19.73 -30.13
C LYS A 28 -6.74 18.53 -29.63
N GLY A 29 -6.79 18.25 -28.32
CA GLY A 29 -6.19 17.08 -27.68
C GLY A 29 -7.11 15.86 -27.57
N SER A 30 -8.38 15.95 -28.00
CA SER A 30 -9.32 14.84 -27.84
C SER A 30 -9.08 13.72 -28.86
N THR A 31 -9.12 12.48 -28.37
CA THR A 31 -8.94 11.25 -29.16
C THR A 31 -10.17 10.91 -30.01
N GLY A 32 -10.01 10.03 -31.01
CA GLY A 32 -11.13 9.58 -31.85
C GLY A 32 -12.26 8.94 -31.03
N ASP A 33 -11.89 8.11 -30.04
CA ASP A 33 -12.83 7.39 -29.17
C ASP A 33 -13.65 8.34 -28.28
N GLU A 34 -13.02 9.39 -27.74
CA GLU A 34 -13.71 10.41 -26.96
C GLU A 34 -14.73 11.18 -27.80
N ARG A 35 -14.38 11.51 -29.06
CA ARG A 35 -15.29 12.21 -29.98
C ARG A 35 -16.47 11.32 -30.38
N GLU A 36 -16.22 10.03 -30.63
CA GLU A 36 -17.26 9.02 -30.88
C GLU A 36 -18.21 8.88 -29.69
N MET A 37 -17.65 8.78 -28.48
CA MET A 37 -18.44 8.68 -27.25
C MET A 37 -19.27 9.95 -27.02
N ALA A 38 -18.69 11.12 -27.21
CA ALA A 38 -19.40 12.39 -27.05
C ALA A 38 -20.55 12.54 -28.06
N LYS A 39 -20.37 12.07 -29.31
CA LYS A 39 -21.47 12.00 -30.29
C LYS A 39 -22.59 11.07 -29.84
N LYS A 40 -22.27 9.89 -29.29
CA LYS A 40 -23.26 8.95 -28.74
C LYS A 40 -24.04 9.58 -27.59
N ILE A 41 -23.35 10.25 -26.66
CA ILE A 41 -23.99 10.98 -25.56
C ILE A 41 -24.87 12.11 -26.09
N ALA A 42 -24.37 12.93 -27.02
CA ALA A 42 -25.13 14.01 -27.63
C ALA A 42 -26.42 13.50 -28.29
N SER A 43 -26.36 12.39 -29.04
CA SER A 43 -27.53 11.78 -29.67
C SER A 43 -28.60 11.29 -28.67
N THR A 44 -28.20 11.03 -27.42
CA THR A 44 -29.09 10.54 -26.37
C THR A 44 -29.66 11.68 -25.51
N VAL A 45 -28.81 12.67 -25.21
CA VAL A 45 -29.13 13.76 -24.27
C VAL A 45 -29.77 14.95 -24.97
N VAL A 46 -29.38 15.25 -26.21
CA VAL A 46 -29.87 16.40 -26.97
C VAL A 46 -31.16 16.04 -27.71
N ARG A 47 -32.22 16.81 -27.46
CA ARG A 47 -33.46 16.74 -28.26
C ARG A 47 -33.36 17.73 -29.41
N GLY A 48 -32.87 17.26 -30.57
CA GLY A 48 -32.74 18.06 -31.81
C GLY A 48 -31.32 18.07 -32.36
N ASP A 49 -31.07 18.94 -33.33
CA ASP A 49 -29.76 19.08 -33.95
C ASP A 49 -28.75 19.73 -33.00
N TYR A 50 -27.48 19.34 -33.15
CA TYR A 50 -26.34 19.94 -32.46
C TYR A 50 -25.27 20.33 -33.47
N GLU A 51 -24.55 21.42 -33.19
CA GLU A 51 -23.43 21.87 -34.01
C GLU A 51 -22.11 21.36 -33.43
N VAL A 52 -21.27 20.75 -34.28
CA VAL A 52 -19.93 20.30 -33.88
C VAL A 52 -18.95 21.46 -34.03
N LEU A 53 -18.31 21.83 -32.93
CA LEU A 53 -17.29 22.87 -32.85
C LEU A 53 -15.94 22.23 -32.53
N TYR A 54 -14.89 22.70 -33.19
CA TYR A 54 -13.51 22.32 -32.88
C TYR A 54 -12.84 23.43 -32.09
N GLU A 55 -11.91 23.06 -31.21
CA GLU A 55 -11.11 24.02 -30.47
C GLU A 55 -10.41 25.03 -31.39
N GLY A 56 -10.65 26.32 -31.16
CA GLY A 56 -10.18 27.43 -31.99
C GLY A 56 -11.14 27.86 -33.11
N GLN A 57 -12.24 27.14 -33.34
CA GLN A 57 -13.30 27.48 -34.30
C GLN A 57 -14.63 27.83 -33.62
N GLU A 58 -14.59 28.19 -32.33
CA GLU A 58 -15.80 28.47 -31.57
C GLU A 58 -16.43 29.81 -31.94
N LYS A 59 -17.73 29.78 -32.26
CA LYS A 59 -18.53 30.98 -32.54
C LYS A 59 -18.82 31.76 -31.25
N SER A 60 -19.11 33.07 -31.37
CA SER A 60 -19.52 33.91 -30.23
C SER A 60 -20.70 33.32 -29.45
N ASN A 61 -21.68 32.74 -30.17
CA ASN A 61 -22.86 32.11 -29.57
C ASN A 61 -22.51 30.96 -28.62
N PHE A 62 -21.42 30.22 -28.87
CA PHE A 62 -20.97 29.17 -27.97
C PHE A 62 -20.45 29.76 -26.66
N TRP A 63 -19.58 30.78 -26.75
CA TRP A 63 -19.05 31.47 -25.57
C TRP A 63 -20.15 32.15 -24.76
N GLU A 64 -21.10 32.82 -25.41
CA GLU A 64 -22.27 33.40 -24.75
C GLU A 64 -23.12 32.32 -24.04
N ALA A 65 -23.29 31.15 -24.66
CA ALA A 65 -24.04 30.05 -24.06
C ALA A 65 -23.38 29.47 -22.80
N ILE A 66 -22.04 29.49 -22.71
CA ILE A 66 -21.30 28.98 -21.55
C ILE A 66 -20.92 30.05 -20.52
N GLY A 67 -21.37 31.31 -20.72
CA GLY A 67 -21.19 32.40 -19.76
C GLY A 67 -20.02 33.34 -20.04
N GLY A 68 -19.40 33.23 -21.22
CA GLY A 68 -18.27 34.05 -21.67
C GLY A 68 -17.04 33.22 -22.04
N LYS A 69 -16.08 33.87 -22.71
CA LYS A 69 -14.78 33.27 -23.01
C LYS A 69 -13.81 33.53 -21.87
N GLU A 70 -13.41 32.47 -21.20
CA GLU A 70 -12.35 32.49 -20.19
C GLU A 70 -11.13 31.70 -20.67
N GLU A 71 -9.99 31.93 -20.02
CA GLU A 71 -8.80 31.11 -20.26
C GLU A 71 -9.05 29.68 -19.78
N TYR A 72 -8.76 28.71 -20.65
CA TYR A 72 -8.93 27.29 -20.35
C TYR A 72 -7.63 26.52 -20.61
N THR A 73 -7.51 25.36 -19.97
CA THR A 73 -6.30 24.54 -20.05
C THR A 73 -6.13 23.94 -21.45
N THR A 74 -5.04 24.34 -22.12
CA THR A 74 -4.69 23.97 -23.50
C THR A 74 -3.43 23.09 -23.61
N ASN A 75 -2.71 22.86 -22.51
CA ASN A 75 -1.40 22.21 -22.56
C ASN A 75 -1.45 20.73 -22.99
N LYS A 76 -0.81 20.45 -24.14
CA LYS A 76 -0.53 19.10 -24.66
C LYS A 76 0.52 18.34 -23.84
N GLU A 77 1.34 19.05 -23.07
CA GLU A 77 2.56 18.50 -22.45
C GLU A 77 2.32 17.52 -21.29
N GLN A 78 1.16 17.57 -20.61
CA GLN A 78 0.85 16.61 -19.54
C GLN A 78 0.58 15.16 -20.03
N THR A 79 0.75 14.86 -21.33
CA THR A 79 0.57 13.50 -21.88
C THR A 79 1.86 12.86 -22.34
N GLU A 80 2.86 13.64 -22.76
CA GLU A 80 4.09 13.07 -23.33
C GLU A 80 5.03 12.60 -22.23
N HIS A 81 5.05 13.29 -21.09
CA HIS A 81 5.51 12.73 -19.84
C HIS A 81 4.33 12.11 -19.09
N ARG A 82 3.90 10.91 -19.52
CA ARG A 82 3.59 9.92 -18.50
C ARG A 82 4.90 9.69 -17.76
N ASP A 83 5.22 10.52 -16.79
CA ASP A 83 6.00 10.05 -15.66
C ASP A 83 5.11 8.97 -15.07
N VAL A 84 5.32 7.74 -15.56
CA VAL A 84 4.63 6.54 -15.11
C VAL A 84 5.12 6.36 -13.70
N ILE A 85 4.51 7.10 -12.77
CA ILE A 85 4.73 6.91 -11.36
C ILE A 85 4.24 5.50 -11.11
N PRO A 86 5.15 4.58 -10.75
CA PRO A 86 4.78 3.20 -10.54
C PRO A 86 3.78 3.12 -9.38
N PRO A 87 2.91 2.10 -9.38
CA PRO A 87 2.07 1.84 -8.22
C PRO A 87 2.97 1.63 -6.98
N ARG A 88 2.50 2.08 -5.82
CA ARG A 88 3.20 1.93 -4.54
C ARG A 88 2.35 1.11 -3.59
N LEU A 89 2.94 0.10 -2.97
CA LEU A 89 2.28 -0.70 -1.95
C LEU A 89 2.77 -0.26 -0.57
N PHE A 90 1.84 -0.10 0.35
CA PHE A 90 2.11 0.22 1.74
C PHE A 90 1.49 -0.84 2.63
N HIS A 91 2.25 -1.23 3.64
CA HIS A 91 1.80 -2.06 4.74
C HIS A 91 1.31 -1.15 5.87
N SER A 92 0.09 -1.37 6.33
CA SER A 92 -0.42 -0.69 7.51
C SER A 92 -0.41 -1.63 8.71
N SER A 93 0.23 -1.20 9.79
CA SER A 93 0.23 -1.91 11.06
C SER A 93 -0.42 -1.05 12.14
N TYR A 94 -1.33 -1.67 12.88
CA TYR A 94 -1.92 -1.05 14.06
C TYR A 94 -1.27 -1.63 15.32
N THR A 95 -0.49 -0.81 16.02
CA THR A 95 0.04 -1.16 17.35
C THR A 95 -0.69 -0.36 18.41
N THR A 96 -0.69 -0.87 19.65
CA THR A 96 -1.42 -0.32 20.80
C THR A 96 -1.19 1.17 21.04
N ASP A 97 -0.06 1.72 20.55
CA ASP A 97 0.37 3.10 20.77
C ASP A 97 0.39 3.97 19.50
N ALA A 98 0.37 3.38 18.29
CA ALA A 98 0.43 4.14 17.04
C ALA A 98 0.02 3.32 15.80
N PHE A 99 -0.58 4.03 14.84
CA PHE A 99 -0.75 3.55 13.47
C PHE A 99 0.52 3.86 12.66
N ARG A 100 1.12 2.84 12.05
CA ARG A 100 2.32 2.97 11.22
C ARG A 100 2.04 2.48 9.81
N VAL A 101 2.59 3.20 8.84
CA VAL A 101 2.52 2.87 7.41
C VAL A 101 3.93 2.76 6.87
N GLU A 102 4.26 1.61 6.27
CA GLU A 102 5.58 1.33 5.71
C GLU A 102 5.47 1.02 4.22
N GLU A 103 6.32 1.63 3.40
CA GLU A 103 6.34 1.38 1.95
C GLU A 103 7.07 0.06 1.63
N ILE A 104 6.48 -0.74 0.75
CA ILE A 104 7.07 -1.96 0.21
C ILE A 104 7.50 -1.69 -1.24
N VAL A 105 8.81 -1.62 -1.43
CA VAL A 105 9.42 -1.44 -2.76
C VAL A 105 9.47 -2.77 -3.51
N ASN A 106 9.23 -2.74 -4.83
CA ASN A 106 9.23 -3.92 -5.71
C ASN A 106 8.31 -5.05 -5.22
N PHE A 107 7.08 -4.67 -4.85
CA PHE A 107 6.12 -5.59 -4.26
C PHE A 107 5.68 -6.73 -5.20
N SER A 108 5.27 -7.82 -4.58
CA SER A 108 4.78 -9.06 -5.16
C SER A 108 3.51 -9.52 -4.43
N GLN A 109 2.83 -10.55 -4.93
CA GLN A 109 1.65 -11.08 -4.24
C GLN A 109 1.99 -11.60 -2.83
N SER A 110 3.21 -12.11 -2.60
CA SER A 110 3.67 -12.57 -1.28
C SER A 110 3.80 -11.45 -0.24
N ASP A 111 3.84 -10.19 -0.67
CA ASP A 111 3.88 -9.06 0.25
C ASP A 111 2.50 -8.72 0.84
N LEU A 112 1.42 -9.34 0.32
CA LEU A 112 0.08 -9.20 0.88
C LEU A 112 -0.05 -10.09 2.13
N VAL A 113 -0.08 -9.48 3.31
CA VAL A 113 -0.13 -10.22 4.59
C VAL A 113 -1.57 -10.47 5.02
N GLN A 114 -1.99 -11.73 5.14
CA GLN A 114 -3.38 -12.12 5.44
C GLN A 114 -3.91 -11.58 6.77
N GLU A 115 -3.01 -11.31 7.72
CA GLU A 115 -3.31 -10.78 9.05
C GLU A 115 -3.39 -9.25 9.08
N ASP A 116 -2.99 -8.54 8.02
CA ASP A 116 -2.88 -7.08 8.04
C ASP A 116 -3.69 -6.43 6.90
N ILE A 117 -3.64 -5.11 6.85
CA ILE A 117 -4.26 -4.30 5.80
C ILE A 117 -3.17 -3.67 4.95
N MET A 118 -3.37 -3.71 3.64
CA MET A 118 -2.45 -3.17 2.64
C MET A 118 -3.10 -2.02 1.90
N LEU A 119 -2.35 -0.96 1.62
CA LEU A 119 -2.77 0.16 0.78
C LEU A 119 -1.97 0.14 -0.52
N LEU A 120 -2.64 -0.01 -1.65
CA LEU A 120 -2.02 0.09 -2.97
C LEU A 120 -2.45 1.40 -3.63
N ASP A 121 -1.47 2.27 -3.84
CA ASP A 121 -1.63 3.56 -4.48
C ASP A 121 -1.28 3.46 -5.97
N ALA A 122 -2.30 3.48 -6.82
CA ALA A 122 -2.17 3.49 -8.28
C ALA A 122 -2.32 4.91 -8.88
N ARG A 123 -1.99 5.95 -8.09
CA ARG A 123 -2.05 7.38 -8.40
C ARG A 123 -3.46 7.94 -8.57
N HIS A 124 -4.23 7.40 -9.52
CA HIS A 124 -5.60 7.82 -9.84
C HIS A 124 -6.67 7.05 -9.07
N VAL A 125 -6.26 5.96 -8.41
CA VAL A 125 -7.12 5.07 -7.63
C VAL A 125 -6.32 4.57 -6.45
N ILE A 126 -6.94 4.48 -5.28
CA ILE A 126 -6.37 3.83 -4.11
C ILE A 126 -7.14 2.55 -3.84
N TYR A 127 -6.43 1.45 -3.62
CA TYR A 127 -7.02 0.20 -3.18
C TYR A 127 -6.62 -0.07 -1.74
N ILE A 128 -7.59 -0.43 -0.92
CA ILE A 128 -7.35 -0.95 0.43
C ILE A 128 -7.67 -2.44 0.42
N TRP A 129 -6.65 -3.26 0.55
CA TRP A 129 -6.77 -4.71 0.60
C TRP A 129 -6.81 -5.17 2.05
N SER A 130 -7.84 -5.94 2.40
CA SER A 130 -8.07 -6.50 3.73
C SER A 130 -7.84 -8.00 3.73
N GLY A 131 -6.85 -8.43 4.50
CA GLY A 131 -6.57 -9.84 4.72
C GLY A 131 -7.68 -10.56 5.49
N LYS A 132 -7.85 -11.85 5.24
CA LYS A 132 -8.89 -12.70 5.84
C LYS A 132 -8.71 -12.88 7.35
N ALA A 133 -7.46 -12.87 7.82
CA ALA A 133 -7.08 -13.00 9.22
C ALA A 133 -6.89 -11.64 9.91
N SER A 134 -7.21 -10.54 9.24
CA SER A 134 -7.08 -9.19 9.82
C SER A 134 -7.98 -8.95 11.02
N SER A 135 -7.47 -8.20 11.99
CA SER A 135 -8.20 -7.91 13.21
C SER A 135 -9.42 -7.03 12.92
N LYS A 136 -10.45 -7.10 13.78
CA LYS A 136 -11.63 -6.23 13.62
C LYS A 136 -11.26 -4.75 13.75
N ILE A 137 -10.31 -4.42 14.62
CA ILE A 137 -9.85 -3.05 14.86
C ILE A 137 -9.21 -2.48 13.59
N GLU A 138 -8.33 -3.25 12.95
CA GLU A 138 -7.73 -2.85 11.68
C GLU A 138 -8.78 -2.69 10.59
N ARG A 139 -9.72 -3.65 10.48
CA ARG A 139 -10.80 -3.57 9.49
C ARG A 139 -11.69 -2.36 9.66
N ASP A 140 -11.96 -1.93 10.88
CA ASP A 140 -12.72 -0.71 11.14
C ASP A 140 -11.88 0.54 10.77
N ALA A 141 -10.55 0.48 10.96
CA ALA A 141 -9.63 1.54 10.58
C ALA A 141 -9.47 1.72 9.06
N THR A 142 -9.75 0.69 8.25
CA THR A 142 -9.68 0.71 6.76
C THR A 142 -10.29 1.96 6.13
N THR A 143 -11.36 2.49 6.70
CA THR A 143 -12.06 3.68 6.20
C THR A 143 -11.25 4.97 6.38
N PHE A 144 -10.45 5.05 7.44
CA PHE A 144 -9.69 6.24 7.80
C PHE A 144 -8.30 6.28 7.16
N ILE A 145 -7.67 5.11 6.96
CA ILE A 145 -6.34 4.98 6.37
C ILE A 145 -6.17 5.77 5.05
N PRO A 146 -7.03 5.61 4.03
CA PRO A 146 -6.86 6.32 2.75
C PRO A 146 -6.99 7.83 2.89
N ILE A 147 -7.91 8.30 3.77
CA ILE A 147 -8.11 9.73 4.04
C ILE A 147 -6.86 10.32 4.68
N GLN A 148 -6.32 9.64 5.69
CA GLN A 148 -5.11 10.08 6.36
C GLN A 148 -3.91 10.09 5.41
N TYR A 149 -3.79 9.05 4.57
CA TYR A 149 -2.74 8.94 3.56
C TYR A 149 -2.77 10.11 2.59
N LEU A 150 -3.93 10.43 2.02
CA LEU A 150 -4.11 11.57 1.11
C LEU A 150 -3.76 12.91 1.77
N ARG A 151 -4.16 13.12 3.03
CA ARG A 151 -3.83 14.35 3.78
C ARG A 151 -2.34 14.53 4.06
N THR A 152 -1.60 13.42 4.20
CA THR A 152 -0.16 13.44 4.46
C THR A 152 0.69 13.49 3.18
N ASP A 153 0.06 13.42 2.00
CA ASP A 153 0.79 13.37 0.74
C ASP A 153 1.37 14.75 0.38
N PRO A 154 2.70 14.89 0.21
CA PRO A 154 3.33 16.15 -0.19
C PRO A 154 2.94 16.58 -1.61
N ALA A 155 2.35 15.70 -2.42
CA ALA A 155 1.94 16.00 -3.78
C ALA A 155 0.58 16.72 -3.89
N GLU A 156 -0.07 17.07 -2.77
CA GLU A 156 -1.37 17.76 -2.70
C GLU A 156 -2.38 17.16 -3.70
N ARG A 157 -2.57 15.84 -3.60
CA ARG A 157 -3.51 15.14 -4.48
C ARG A 157 -4.94 15.50 -4.15
N ASP A 158 -5.78 15.42 -5.18
CA ASP A 158 -7.22 15.62 -5.05
C ASP A 158 -7.82 14.64 -4.03
N GLU A 159 -8.61 15.15 -3.09
CA GLU A 159 -9.27 14.32 -2.08
C GLU A 159 -10.40 13.47 -2.71
N ASP A 160 -10.85 13.80 -3.93
CA ASP A 160 -11.88 13.08 -4.68
C ASP A 160 -11.37 11.80 -5.37
N ILE A 161 -10.13 11.36 -5.10
CA ILE A 161 -9.60 10.11 -5.64
C ILE A 161 -10.45 8.91 -5.18
N PRO A 162 -10.93 8.06 -6.10
CA PRO A 162 -11.72 6.90 -5.74
C PRO A 162 -10.92 5.89 -4.92
N VAL A 163 -11.53 5.43 -3.83
CA VAL A 163 -11.00 4.40 -2.94
C VAL A 163 -11.80 3.11 -3.10
N PHE A 164 -11.13 2.00 -3.41
CA PHE A 164 -11.75 0.68 -3.51
C PHE A 164 -11.34 -0.21 -2.35
N PHE A 165 -12.33 -0.83 -1.70
CA PHE A 165 -12.11 -1.83 -0.66
C PHE A 165 -12.10 -3.22 -1.27
N VAL A 166 -10.98 -3.92 -1.13
CA VAL A 166 -10.73 -5.25 -1.68
C VAL A 166 -10.58 -6.24 -0.53
N LYS A 167 -11.26 -7.38 -0.61
CA LYS A 167 -11.14 -8.46 0.38
C LYS A 167 -10.27 -9.57 -0.19
N GLN A 168 -9.46 -10.20 0.65
CA GLN A 168 -8.67 -11.37 0.26
C GLN A 168 -9.56 -12.46 -0.36
N GLY A 169 -9.16 -12.96 -1.53
CA GLY A 169 -9.86 -13.99 -2.30
C GLY A 169 -10.98 -13.46 -3.20
N PHE A 170 -11.27 -12.15 -3.16
CA PHE A 170 -12.25 -11.48 -4.01
C PHE A 170 -11.63 -10.27 -4.73
N GLU A 171 -10.36 -10.40 -5.13
CA GLU A 171 -9.62 -9.33 -5.79
C GLU A 171 -10.11 -9.11 -7.24
N PRO A 172 -10.47 -7.87 -7.63
CA PRO A 172 -10.86 -7.58 -9.00
C PRO A 172 -9.64 -7.58 -9.93
N ASN A 173 -9.86 -7.85 -11.23
CA ASN A 173 -8.80 -7.84 -12.23
C ASN A 173 -8.06 -6.48 -12.32
N THR A 174 -8.74 -5.39 -11.97
CA THR A 174 -8.15 -4.05 -11.91
C THR A 174 -7.11 -3.91 -10.79
N PHE A 175 -7.20 -4.73 -9.74
CA PHE A 175 -6.22 -4.80 -8.65
C PHE A 175 -5.10 -5.80 -8.95
N THR A 176 -5.47 -7.01 -9.40
CA THR A 176 -4.49 -8.09 -9.61
C THR A 176 -3.49 -7.76 -10.73
N GLY A 177 -3.90 -6.94 -11.72
CA GLY A 177 -3.04 -6.48 -12.81
C GLY A 177 -1.84 -5.64 -12.39
N PHE A 178 -1.77 -5.14 -11.16
CA PHE A 178 -0.59 -4.43 -10.64
C PHE A 178 0.53 -5.37 -10.17
N PHE A 179 0.25 -6.65 -10.01
CA PHE A 179 1.21 -7.66 -9.56
C PHE A 179 1.70 -8.48 -10.77
N LYS A 180 3.02 -8.66 -10.89
CA LYS A 180 3.61 -9.33 -12.08
C LYS A 180 3.15 -10.78 -12.26
N ASN A 181 3.10 -11.55 -11.16
CA ASN A 181 2.79 -12.99 -11.18
C ASN A 181 1.67 -13.29 -10.16
N TRP A 182 0.43 -12.95 -10.50
CA TRP A 182 -0.72 -13.21 -9.63
C TRP A 182 -1.20 -14.66 -9.72
N ASN A 183 -1.25 -15.35 -8.58
CA ASN A 183 -1.77 -16.70 -8.41
C ASN A 183 -3.05 -16.67 -7.55
N SER A 184 -4.20 -16.97 -8.16
CA SER A 184 -5.50 -17.01 -7.48
C SER A 184 -5.65 -18.15 -6.46
N THR A 185 -4.82 -19.20 -6.52
CA THR A 185 -4.88 -20.33 -5.59
C THR A 185 -3.93 -20.22 -4.41
N LEU A 186 -3.08 -19.18 -4.37
CA LEU A 186 -2.06 -18.99 -3.33
C LEU A 186 -2.63 -19.10 -1.91
N TRP A 187 -3.80 -18.54 -1.67
CA TRP A 187 -4.44 -18.53 -0.35
C TRP A 187 -5.14 -19.83 0.05
N ASN A 188 -5.31 -20.78 -0.87
CA ASN A 188 -5.96 -22.07 -0.57
C ASN A 188 -5.01 -23.04 0.16
N GLU A 189 -3.70 -22.83 0.04
CA GLU A 189 -2.67 -23.75 0.55
C GLU A 189 -1.85 -23.16 1.72
N CYS A 190 -1.86 -21.84 1.92
CA CYS A 190 -1.13 -21.20 3.03
C CYS A 190 -1.97 -21.18 4.33
N LYS A 191 -1.50 -21.89 5.37
CA LYS A 191 -2.03 -21.77 6.75
C LYS A 191 -1.72 -20.38 7.33
N SER A 192 -2.63 -19.84 8.14
CA SER A 192 -2.40 -18.55 8.84
C SER A 192 -1.37 -18.69 9.95
N TYR A 193 -0.81 -17.56 10.43
CA TYR A 193 0.13 -17.59 11.56
C TYR A 193 -0.44 -18.29 12.79
N ASP A 194 -1.68 -17.97 13.16
CA ASP A 194 -2.31 -18.53 14.35
C ASP A 194 -2.56 -20.05 14.22
N GLU A 195 -2.78 -20.52 13.00
CA GLU A 195 -2.95 -21.95 12.72
C GLU A 195 -1.62 -22.69 12.83
N LEU A 196 -0.55 -22.15 12.23
CA LEU A 196 0.79 -22.73 12.33
C LEU A 196 1.35 -22.66 13.77
N ARG A 197 1.13 -21.54 14.45
CA ARG A 197 1.50 -21.34 15.86
C ARG A 197 0.85 -22.41 16.73
N ARG A 198 -0.45 -22.65 16.58
CA ARG A 198 -1.19 -23.66 17.33
C ARG A 198 -0.68 -25.07 17.04
N GLU A 199 -0.31 -25.35 15.79
CA GLU A 199 0.28 -26.61 15.40
C GLU A 199 1.66 -26.82 16.05
N LEU A 200 2.50 -25.78 16.11
CA LEU A 200 3.81 -25.83 16.77
C LEU A 200 3.71 -25.90 18.30
N GLU A 201 2.81 -25.12 18.91
CA GLU A 201 2.53 -25.18 20.35
C GLU A 201 2.00 -26.57 20.76
N GLY A 202 1.20 -27.21 19.91
CA GLY A 202 0.75 -28.59 20.11
C GLY A 202 1.85 -29.65 19.94
N LYS A 203 2.89 -29.36 19.15
CA LYS A 203 4.04 -30.25 18.92
C LYS A 203 5.15 -30.10 19.97
N ASN A 204 5.10 -29.05 20.79
CA ASN A 204 6.08 -28.72 21.83
C ASN A 204 7.52 -29.02 21.42
N PRO A 205 8.02 -28.49 20.28
CA PRO A 205 9.40 -28.72 19.88
C PRO A 205 10.28 -28.06 20.92
N VAL A 206 10.90 -28.87 21.77
CA VAL A 206 12.01 -28.43 22.62
C VAL A 206 13.04 -27.86 21.65
N LEU A 207 13.21 -26.53 21.67
CA LEU A 207 14.33 -25.89 21.02
C LEU A 207 15.58 -26.35 21.77
N GLU A 208 16.17 -27.47 21.33
CA GLU A 208 17.51 -27.86 21.74
C GLU A 208 18.48 -26.86 21.10
N LEU A 209 18.67 -25.74 21.78
CA LEU A 209 19.73 -24.80 21.47
C LEU A 209 21.05 -25.52 21.79
N ASN A 210 21.69 -26.11 20.78
CA ASN A 210 23.06 -26.57 20.91
C ASN A 210 23.96 -25.34 21.06
N THR A 211 24.20 -24.93 22.29
CA THR A 211 25.06 -23.79 22.69
C THR A 211 26.55 -24.05 22.46
N VAL A 212 26.90 -24.91 21.50
CA VAL A 212 28.29 -25.09 21.08
C VAL A 212 28.70 -23.89 20.23
N LEU A 213 28.95 -22.77 20.91
CA LEU A 213 29.78 -21.71 20.38
C LEU A 213 31.20 -22.28 20.29
N VAL A 214 31.73 -22.26 19.07
CA VAL A 214 33.09 -22.67 18.74
C VAL A 214 34.07 -21.71 19.41
N ASP A 215 34.68 -22.15 20.51
CA ASP A 215 36.15 -22.25 20.66
C ASP A 215 36.52 -22.74 22.07
N GLY A 216 37.06 -23.96 22.14
CA GLY A 216 38.19 -24.26 23.02
C GLY A 216 37.99 -24.52 24.51
N GLU A 217 37.11 -23.86 25.28
CA GLU A 217 37.12 -24.03 26.75
C GLU A 217 35.75 -23.92 27.45
N ARG A 218 35.45 -24.95 28.26
CA ARG A 218 34.44 -25.11 29.34
C ARG A 218 32.95 -24.92 28.99
N ARG A 219 32.11 -25.89 29.36
CA ARG A 219 30.64 -25.76 29.20
C ARG A 219 30.16 -24.62 30.08
N PHE A 220 29.14 -23.89 29.64
CA PHE A 220 28.50 -22.82 30.43
C PHE A 220 28.07 -23.31 31.84
N ASP A 221 27.70 -24.58 31.96
CA ASP A 221 27.33 -25.19 33.25
C ASP A 221 28.51 -25.46 34.20
N ASP A 222 29.74 -25.43 33.69
CA ASP A 222 30.95 -25.62 34.49
C ASP A 222 31.37 -24.31 35.20
N PHE A 223 30.75 -23.17 34.87
CA PHE A 223 31.01 -21.89 35.52
C PHE A 223 30.22 -21.76 36.83
N VAL A 224 30.88 -21.22 37.86
CA VAL A 224 30.23 -20.90 39.14
C VAL A 224 29.21 -19.79 38.91
N LYS A 225 27.94 -20.05 39.24
CA LYS A 225 26.83 -19.12 39.04
C LYS A 225 26.62 -18.33 40.33
N TYR A 226 26.74 -17.00 40.24
CA TYR A 226 26.53 -16.10 41.36
C TYR A 226 25.14 -15.44 41.31
N PRO A 227 24.46 -15.27 42.46
CA PRO A 227 23.20 -14.53 42.52
C PRO A 227 23.36 -13.08 42.04
N VAL A 228 22.35 -12.56 41.37
CA VAL A 228 22.37 -11.21 40.77
C VAL A 228 22.56 -10.11 41.82
N GLU A 229 22.07 -10.34 43.04
CA GLU A 229 22.17 -9.42 44.17
C GLU A 229 23.62 -9.20 44.58
N MET A 230 24.42 -10.27 44.59
CA MET A 230 25.85 -10.23 44.92
C MET A 230 26.64 -9.47 43.86
N LEU A 231 26.30 -9.67 42.57
CA LEU A 231 26.95 -8.99 41.44
C LEU A 231 26.69 -7.48 41.38
N ARG A 232 25.72 -6.98 42.15
CA ARG A 232 25.35 -5.56 42.24
C ARG A 232 26.10 -4.82 43.34
N GLU A 233 26.82 -5.52 44.21
CA GLU A 233 27.62 -4.92 45.29
C GLU A 233 28.89 -4.23 44.76
N GLU A 234 29.64 -3.55 45.63
CA GLU A 234 30.83 -2.80 45.23
C GLU A 234 31.91 -3.72 44.61
N ALA A 235 32.71 -3.21 43.67
CA ALA A 235 33.66 -4.05 42.93
C ALA A 235 34.70 -4.73 43.83
N ASP A 236 34.93 -4.17 45.01
CA ASP A 236 35.86 -4.66 46.02
C ASP A 236 35.30 -5.85 46.83
N THR A 237 33.97 -6.07 46.82
CA THR A 237 33.32 -7.21 47.49
C THR A 237 33.05 -8.39 46.55
N LEU A 238 33.31 -8.23 45.25
CA LEU A 238 33.11 -9.28 44.25
C LEU A 238 34.26 -10.30 44.27
N PRO A 239 33.95 -11.60 44.13
CA PRO A 239 34.93 -12.67 43.93
C PRO A 239 35.94 -12.35 42.82
N ASP A 240 37.21 -12.75 43.01
CA ASP A 240 38.33 -12.42 42.11
C ASP A 240 38.24 -13.07 40.72
N ASP A 241 37.41 -14.11 40.57
CA ASP A 241 37.08 -14.78 39.31
C ASP A 241 36.11 -13.98 38.43
N ILE A 242 35.54 -12.89 38.95
CA ILE A 242 34.62 -12.01 38.21
C ILE A 242 35.40 -10.83 37.65
N ASP A 243 35.29 -10.59 36.34
CA ASP A 243 35.92 -9.45 35.67
C ASP A 243 35.29 -8.13 36.12
N LYS A 244 35.94 -7.48 37.07
CA LYS A 244 35.55 -6.20 37.69
C LYS A 244 35.52 -5.04 36.68
N THR A 245 36.15 -5.17 35.50
CA THR A 245 36.25 -4.11 34.49
C THR A 245 35.03 -4.04 33.55
N ARG A 246 34.23 -5.09 33.48
CA ARG A 246 33.04 -5.22 32.62
C ARG A 246 31.73 -5.15 33.40
N ARG A 247 31.66 -4.23 34.36
CA ARG A 247 30.43 -3.99 35.11
C ARG A 247 29.45 -3.22 34.23
N GLU A 248 28.24 -3.75 34.01
CA GLU A 248 27.16 -2.99 33.38
C GLU A 248 26.76 -1.83 34.31
N GLY A 249 27.36 -0.67 34.08
CA GLY A 249 26.95 0.58 34.70
C GLY A 249 25.52 0.87 34.29
N THR A 250 24.69 1.26 35.26
CA THR A 250 23.36 1.83 35.03
C THR A 250 23.43 2.79 33.84
N TYR A 251 22.85 2.40 32.71
CA TYR A 251 22.82 3.17 31.48
C TYR A 251 22.30 4.59 31.78
N ARG A 252 23.20 5.57 31.92
CA ARG A 252 22.84 6.97 31.70
C ARG A 252 22.49 7.07 30.23
N ARG A 253 21.21 7.32 29.95
CA ARG A 253 20.70 7.76 28.66
C ARG A 253 21.43 9.02 28.21
N LEU A 254 22.55 8.87 27.52
CA LEU A 254 23.19 9.92 26.74
C LEU A 254 23.60 9.31 25.40
N GLY A 255 22.60 9.21 24.53
CA GLY A 255 22.66 8.75 23.15
C GLY A 255 21.24 8.77 22.59
N PRO A 256 21.04 9.05 21.29
CA PRO A 256 19.70 9.01 20.70
C PRO A 256 19.09 7.65 21.04
N SER A 257 17.90 7.66 21.62
CA SER A 257 17.23 6.45 22.10
C SER A 257 17.26 5.39 21.01
N PRO A 258 17.78 4.17 21.27
CA PRO A 258 17.59 3.08 20.33
C PRO A 258 16.09 2.94 20.07
N PRO A 259 15.68 2.59 18.84
CA PRO A 259 14.27 2.34 18.56
C PRO A 259 13.73 1.39 19.63
N SER A 260 12.60 1.74 20.23
CA SER A 260 11.98 0.95 21.30
C SER A 260 12.02 -0.54 20.96
N LEU A 261 12.23 -1.43 21.94
CA LEU A 261 12.17 -2.88 21.74
C LEU A 261 10.90 -3.30 20.97
N ALA A 262 9.80 -2.54 21.11
CA ALA A 262 8.59 -2.71 20.31
C ALA A 262 8.84 -2.56 18.80
N VAL A 263 9.55 -1.51 18.37
CA VAL A 263 9.88 -1.24 16.95
C VAL A 263 10.81 -2.32 16.39
N ALA A 264 11.80 -2.76 17.17
CA ALA A 264 12.68 -3.85 16.75
C ALA A 264 11.92 -5.18 16.64
N LEU A 265 11.04 -5.48 17.60
CA LEU A 265 10.17 -6.66 17.58
C LEU A 265 9.16 -6.63 16.43
N ASP A 266 8.66 -5.46 16.06
CA ASP A 266 7.73 -5.32 14.94
C ASP A 266 8.42 -5.52 13.60
N GLY A 267 9.63 -4.98 13.42
CA GLY A 267 10.47 -5.31 12.26
C GLY A 267 10.76 -6.81 12.16
N ILE A 268 11.05 -7.46 13.29
CA ILE A 268 11.24 -8.92 13.36
C ILE A 268 9.94 -9.68 13.03
N LYS A 269 8.78 -9.25 13.54
CA LYS A 269 7.48 -9.87 13.20
C LYS A 269 7.16 -9.74 11.72
N ILE A 270 7.43 -8.58 11.11
CA ILE A 270 7.25 -8.36 9.67
C ILE A 270 8.18 -9.27 8.88
N LEU A 271 9.46 -9.38 9.26
CA LEU A 271 10.40 -10.32 8.65
C LEU A 271 9.97 -11.78 8.79
N ILE A 272 9.44 -12.17 9.96
CA ILE A 272 8.91 -13.52 10.20
C ILE A 272 7.67 -13.78 9.34
N LYS A 273 6.75 -12.81 9.24
CA LYS A 273 5.57 -12.90 8.35
C LYS A 273 6.01 -13.04 6.88
N LYS A 274 6.97 -12.23 6.43
CA LYS A 274 7.54 -12.27 5.07
C LYS A 274 8.26 -13.59 4.77
N LEU A 275 9.12 -14.07 5.67
CA LEU A 275 9.82 -15.35 5.53
C LEU A 275 8.84 -16.52 5.39
N ARG A 276 7.68 -16.46 6.05
CA ARG A 276 6.65 -17.49 5.96
C ARG A 276 5.83 -17.45 4.69
N THR A 277 5.50 -16.26 4.18
CA THR A 277 4.87 -16.17 2.86
C THR A 277 5.82 -16.71 1.78
N LEU A 278 7.13 -16.47 1.95
CA LEU A 278 8.16 -17.05 1.09
C LEU A 278 8.29 -18.57 1.26
N GLU A 279 8.24 -19.12 2.48
CA GLU A 279 8.19 -20.57 2.70
C GLU A 279 6.95 -21.21 2.06
N CYS A 280 5.79 -20.55 2.11
CA CYS A 280 4.60 -21.05 1.42
C CYS A 280 4.81 -21.11 -0.09
N LEU A 281 5.41 -20.07 -0.69
CA LEU A 281 5.77 -20.07 -2.11
C LEU A 281 6.83 -21.12 -2.48
N LEU A 282 7.82 -21.34 -1.61
CA LEU A 282 8.88 -22.33 -1.81
C LEU A 282 8.31 -23.75 -1.78
N ASN A 283 7.41 -24.03 -0.84
CA ASN A 283 6.67 -25.29 -0.79
C ASN A 283 5.77 -25.50 -2.02
N GLN A 284 5.24 -24.43 -2.63
CA GLN A 284 4.48 -24.51 -3.88
C GLN A 284 5.34 -24.75 -5.13
N LEU A 285 6.59 -24.25 -5.14
CA LEU A 285 7.58 -24.59 -6.16
C LEU A 285 8.01 -26.06 -6.06
N GLU A 286 8.19 -26.57 -4.84
CA GLU A 286 8.57 -27.96 -4.58
C GLU A 286 7.43 -28.97 -4.83
N SER A 287 6.17 -28.56 -4.64
CA SER A 287 4.99 -29.41 -4.91
C SER A 287 4.57 -29.47 -6.38
N GLY A 288 5.27 -28.75 -7.28
CA GLY A 288 5.06 -28.81 -8.73
C GLY A 288 3.80 -28.10 -9.23
N VAL A 289 3.24 -27.17 -8.45
CA VAL A 289 2.01 -26.42 -8.81
C VAL A 289 2.33 -25.18 -9.67
N ILE A 290 3.60 -24.77 -9.74
CA ILE A 290 4.08 -23.69 -10.62
C ILE A 290 4.91 -24.34 -11.74
N PRO A 291 4.62 -24.12 -13.04
CA PRO A 291 5.50 -24.57 -14.09
C PRO A 291 6.83 -23.82 -13.97
N SER A 292 7.93 -24.57 -13.92
CA SER A 292 9.28 -24.02 -14.06
C SER A 292 9.35 -23.18 -15.33
N GLU A 293 9.78 -21.92 -15.22
CA GLU A 293 10.08 -21.07 -16.38
C GLU A 293 10.99 -21.83 -17.36
N ASN A 294 10.54 -21.89 -18.61
CA ASN A 294 11.33 -22.18 -19.80
C ASN A 294 11.00 -21.10 -20.84
#